data_AF-A0A954JH03-F1
#
_entry.id   AF-A0A954JH03-F1
#
_cell.length_a   1.000
_cell.length_b   1.000
_cell.length_c   1.000
_cell.angle_alpha   90.00
_cell.angle_beta   90.00
_cell.angle_gamma   90.00
#
_symmetry.space_group_name_H-M   'P 1'
#
loop_
_entity.id
_entity.type
_entity.pdbx_description
1 polymer ?
#
loop_
_entity_poly.entity_id
_entity_poly.type
_entity_poly.pdbx_seq_one_letter_code
_entity_poly.pdbx_strand_id
1 'polypeptide(L)'
;MQRHHPTTRNSEQPRRGAALVETAVCLPVLLLLTFGAIEASNAIVLKQTLTEISYETARFVTAQGSTKADALQRADEIIAARGLQNVTVDISPDVTVTTPPGTPITVTVSAAATSNSIGPQWYFKDATMAAQAVMVRL
;
A
#
# COMPACT_ATOMS: atom_id res chain seq x y z
N MET A 1 41.81 10.95 72.38
CA MET A 1 41.73 11.92 71.26
C MET A 1 41.26 11.18 70.02
N GLN A 2 39.96 11.20 69.71
CA GLN A 2 39.36 10.59 68.51
C GLN A 2 38.91 11.71 67.58
N ARG A 3 39.35 11.70 66.32
CA ARG A 3 38.90 12.63 65.27
C ARG A 3 37.86 11.92 64.40
N HIS A 4 36.62 12.39 64.43
CA HIS A 4 35.58 11.98 63.49
C HIS A 4 35.87 12.60 62.11
N HIS A 5 36.03 11.78 61.07
CA HIS A 5 36.01 12.20 59.68
C HIS A 5 34.56 12.27 59.18
N PRO A 6 34.10 13.40 58.63
CA PRO A 6 32.78 13.48 58.01
C PRO A 6 32.82 12.80 56.64
N THR A 7 32.02 11.75 56.46
CA THR A 7 31.81 11.11 55.16
C THR A 7 30.84 11.97 54.35
N THR A 8 31.32 12.68 53.34
CA THR A 8 30.47 13.39 52.38
C THR A 8 29.73 12.37 51.52
N ARG A 9 28.42 12.21 51.74
CA ARG A 9 27.54 11.47 50.82
C ARG A 9 27.40 12.30 49.54
N ASN A 10 28.13 11.92 48.50
CA ASN A 10 27.88 12.41 47.14
C ASN A 10 26.52 11.87 46.70
N SER A 11 25.49 12.71 46.72
CA SER A 11 24.19 12.38 46.14
C SER A 11 24.37 12.40 44.61
N GLU A 12 24.59 11.23 44.01
CA GLU A 12 24.50 11.09 42.56
C GLU A 12 23.07 11.51 42.15
N GLN A 13 22.95 12.71 41.59
CA GLN A 13 21.68 13.16 41.02
C GLN A 13 21.28 12.15 39.93
N PRO A 14 20.09 11.56 40.01
CA PRO A 14 19.69 10.56 39.04
C PRO A 14 19.61 11.23 37.67
N ARG A 15 20.41 10.72 36.71
CA ARG A 15 20.54 11.19 35.31
C ARG A 15 19.25 11.08 34.47
N ARG A 16 18.09 10.96 35.12
CA ARG A 16 16.75 10.80 34.54
C ARG A 16 16.35 11.98 33.64
N GLY A 17 16.85 13.19 33.94
CA GLY A 17 16.59 14.37 33.11
C GLY A 17 17.24 14.29 31.72
N ALA A 18 18.46 13.76 31.63
CA ALA A 18 19.17 13.63 30.35
C ALA A 18 18.49 12.62 29.41
N ALA A 19 18.08 11.46 29.94
CA ALA A 19 17.37 10.44 29.17
C ALA A 19 16.00 10.93 28.66
N LEU A 20 15.32 11.79 29.43
CA LEU A 20 14.06 12.41 29.02
C LEU A 20 14.25 13.38 27.85
N VAL A 21 15.31 14.20 27.89
CA VAL A 21 15.64 15.14 26.80
C VAL A 21 16.05 14.40 25.53
N GLU A 22 16.89 13.37 25.65
CA GLU A 22 17.29 12.54 24.51
C GLU A 22 16.07 11.89 23.85
N THR A 23 15.18 11.30 24.64
CA THR A 23 13.93 10.70 24.12
C THR A 23 13.03 11.75 23.48
N ALA A 24 12.92 12.95 24.05
CA ALA A 24 12.09 14.02 23.49
C ALA A 24 12.56 14.48 22.10
N VAL A 25 13.86 14.42 21.82
CA VAL A 25 14.43 14.78 20.51
C VAL A 25 14.40 13.61 19.52
N CYS A 26 14.68 12.38 19.98
CA CYS A 26 14.72 11.21 19.12
C CYS A 26 13.33 10.69 18.74
N LEU A 27 12.36 10.76 19.65
CA LEU A 27 11.02 10.18 19.45
C LEU A 27 10.28 10.77 18.24
N PRO A 28 10.25 12.11 17.99
CA PRO A 28 9.61 12.65 16.80
C PRO A 28 10.18 12.09 15.49
N VAL A 29 11.50 11.95 15.39
CA VAL A 29 12.17 11.40 14.20
C VAL A 29 11.81 9.93 14.03
N LEU A 30 11.87 9.15 15.12
CA LEU A 30 11.50 7.73 15.08
C LEU A 30 10.05 7.52 14.65
N LEU A 31 9.12 8.34 15.16
CA LEU A 31 7.71 8.27 14.79
C LEU A 31 7.50 8.63 13.32
N LEU A 32 8.14 9.68 12.81
CA LEU A 32 8.07 10.06 11.40
C LEU A 32 8.56 8.93 10.49
N LEU A 33 9.70 8.32 10.82
CA LEU A 33 10.24 7.20 10.04
C LEU A 33 9.33 5.96 10.12
N THR A 34 8.79 5.67 11.29
CA THR A 34 7.91 4.51 11.49
C THR A 34 6.60 4.66 10.72
N PHE A 35 5.90 5.79 10.87
CA PHE A 35 4.65 6.03 10.15
C PHE A 35 4.87 6.21 8.65
N GLY A 36 5.96 6.87 8.25
CA GLY A 36 6.35 6.97 6.85
C GLY A 36 6.61 5.60 6.22
N ALA A 37 7.30 4.70 6.93
CA ALA A 37 7.54 3.34 6.46
C ALA A 37 6.24 2.52 6.34
N ILE A 38 5.32 2.66 7.30
CA ILE A 38 4.00 1.99 7.25
C ILE A 38 3.21 2.48 6.04
N GLU A 39 3.11 3.79 5.85
CA GLU A 39 2.35 4.38 4.75
C GLU A 39 2.95 4.02 3.38
N ALA A 40 4.28 4.07 3.24
CA ALA A 40 4.97 3.63 2.03
C ALA A 40 4.74 2.14 1.75
N SER A 41 4.77 1.29 2.78
CA SER A 41 4.53 -0.15 2.64
C SER A 41 3.11 -0.44 2.16
N ASN A 42 2.11 0.25 2.72
CA ASN A 42 0.72 0.13 2.26
C ASN A 42 0.57 0.55 0.79
N ALA A 43 1.22 1.65 0.39
CA ALA A 43 1.20 2.11 -0.99
C ALA A 43 1.78 1.07 -1.96
N ILE A 44 2.91 0.46 -1.60
CA ILE A 44 3.57 -0.58 -2.39
C ILE A 44 2.65 -1.81 -2.52
N VAL A 45 2.07 -2.29 -1.41
CA VAL A 45 1.16 -3.45 -1.41
C VAL A 45 -0.08 -3.17 -2.27
N LEU A 46 -0.67 -1.98 -2.17
CA LEU A 46 -1.80 -1.59 -3.00
C LEU A 46 -1.42 -1.60 -4.48
N LYS A 47 -0.31 -0.96 -4.85
CA LYS A 47 0.18 -0.92 -6.23
C LYS A 47 0.45 -2.31 -6.80
N GLN A 48 1.06 -3.20 -6.01
CA GLN A 48 1.29 -4.58 -6.41
C GLN A 48 -0.03 -5.32 -6.63
N THR A 49 -0.97 -5.19 -5.71
CA THR A 49 -2.29 -5.85 -5.81
C THR A 49 -3.05 -5.39 -7.05
N LEU A 50 -3.05 -4.08 -7.36
CA LEU A 50 -3.67 -3.55 -8.58
C LEU A 50 -3.00 -4.11 -9.86
N THR A 51 -1.68 -4.34 -9.82
CA THR A 51 -0.93 -4.93 -10.94
C THR A 51 -1.27 -6.41 -11.13
N GLU A 52 -1.45 -7.16 -10.04
CA GLU A 52 -1.90 -8.55 -10.09
C GLU A 52 -3.32 -8.64 -10.66
N ILE A 53 -4.24 -7.75 -10.23
CA ILE A 53 -5.62 -7.70 -10.75
C ILE A 53 -5.62 -7.36 -12.24
N SER A 54 -4.86 -6.35 -12.68
CA SER A 54 -4.83 -5.97 -14.10
C SER A 54 -4.29 -7.11 -14.97
N TYR A 55 -3.26 -7.80 -14.51
CA TYR A 55 -2.67 -8.95 -15.20
C TYR A 55 -3.62 -10.14 -15.31
N GLU A 56 -4.24 -10.57 -14.20
CA GLU A 56 -5.17 -11.70 -14.20
C GLU A 56 -6.43 -11.41 -15.02
N THR A 57 -6.93 -10.17 -14.96
CA THR A 57 -8.07 -9.74 -15.77
C THR A 57 -7.71 -9.70 -17.26
N ALA A 58 -6.53 -9.17 -17.61
CA ALA A 58 -6.02 -9.16 -18.99
C ALA A 58 -5.84 -10.58 -19.55
N ARG A 59 -5.32 -11.50 -18.74
CA ARG A 59 -5.18 -12.91 -19.09
C ARG A 59 -6.52 -13.58 -19.31
N PHE A 60 -7.50 -13.30 -18.46
CA PHE A 60 -8.83 -13.89 -18.58
C PHE A 60 -9.55 -13.38 -19.83
N VAL A 61 -9.55 -12.06 -20.06
CA VAL A 61 -10.30 -11.44 -21.17
C VAL A 61 -9.72 -11.74 -22.56
N THR A 62 -8.44 -12.13 -22.62
CA THR A 62 -7.78 -12.53 -23.88
C THR A 62 -8.08 -13.98 -24.27
N ALA A 63 -8.70 -14.77 -23.41
CA ALA A 63 -9.07 -16.14 -23.71
C ALA A 63 -10.16 -16.20 -24.81
N GLN A 64 -10.15 -17.28 -25.60
CA GLN A 64 -11.20 -17.49 -26.60
C GLN A 64 -12.55 -17.68 -25.92
N GLY A 65 -13.57 -17.00 -26.44
CA GLY A 65 -14.93 -17.06 -25.91
C GLY A 65 -15.21 -16.19 -24.68
N SER A 66 -14.20 -15.56 -24.05
CA SER A 66 -14.44 -14.62 -22.96
C SER A 66 -14.93 -13.27 -23.48
N THR A 67 -15.75 -12.60 -22.66
CA THR A 67 -16.20 -11.23 -22.90
C THR A 67 -15.67 -10.26 -21.84
N LYS A 68 -15.85 -8.96 -22.08
CA LYS A 68 -15.59 -7.92 -21.09
C LYS A 68 -16.38 -8.15 -19.79
N ALA A 69 -17.64 -8.58 -19.88
CA ALA A 69 -18.49 -8.81 -18.71
C ALA A 69 -17.94 -9.94 -17.82
N ASP A 70 -17.52 -11.05 -18.44
CA ASP A 70 -16.93 -12.19 -17.72
C ASP A 70 -15.62 -11.77 -17.01
N ALA A 71 -14.81 -10.95 -17.69
CA ALA A 71 -13.56 -10.45 -17.14
C ALA A 71 -13.77 -9.48 -15.97
N LEU A 72 -14.79 -8.61 -16.05
CA LEU A 72 -15.16 -7.72 -14.94
C LEU A 72 -15.65 -8.51 -13.73
N GLN A 73 -16.49 -9.54 -13.94
CA GLN A 73 -16.90 -10.43 -12.86
C GLN A 73 -15.69 -11.11 -12.20
N ARG A 74 -14.74 -11.58 -13.02
CA ARG A 74 -13.50 -12.18 -12.50
C ARG A 74 -12.65 -11.17 -11.72
N ALA A 75 -12.56 -9.93 -12.18
CA ALA A 75 -11.87 -8.86 -11.47
C ALA A 75 -12.54 -8.58 -10.12
N ASP A 76 -13.88 -8.51 -10.08
CA ASP A 76 -14.65 -8.27 -8.86
C ASP A 76 -14.44 -9.37 -7.81
N GLU A 77 -14.35 -10.64 -8.22
CA GLU A 77 -14.00 -11.75 -7.32
C GLU A 77 -12.62 -11.56 -6.68
N ILE A 78 -11.61 -11.13 -7.46
CA ILE A 78 -10.26 -10.89 -6.96
C ILE A 78 -10.25 -9.66 -6.03
N ILE A 79 -10.94 -8.58 -6.41
CA ILE A 79 -11.09 -7.36 -5.61
C ILE A 79 -11.71 -7.68 -4.26
N ALA A 80 -12.81 -8.45 -4.24
CA ALA A 80 -13.49 -8.88 -3.04
C ALA A 80 -12.60 -9.79 -2.16
N ALA A 81 -11.89 -10.75 -2.78
CA ALA A 81 -10.96 -11.63 -2.07
C ALA A 81 -9.78 -10.87 -1.44
N ARG A 82 -9.36 -9.75 -2.03
CA ARG A 82 -8.30 -8.87 -1.52
C ARG A 82 -8.82 -7.80 -0.56
N GLY A 83 -10.14 -7.68 -0.37
CA GLY A 83 -10.75 -6.69 0.51
C GLY A 83 -10.54 -5.24 0.05
N LEU A 84 -10.31 -5.01 -1.24
CA LEU A 84 -10.10 -3.67 -1.77
C LEU A 84 -11.43 -2.92 -1.90
N GLN A 85 -11.37 -1.60 -1.71
CA GLN A 85 -12.50 -0.70 -1.74
C GLN A 85 -12.34 0.35 -2.84
N ASN A 86 -13.46 0.76 -3.45
CA ASN A 86 -13.51 1.82 -4.47
C ASN A 86 -12.51 1.59 -5.62
N VAL A 87 -12.47 0.36 -6.13
CA VAL A 87 -11.63 -0.03 -7.28
C VAL A 87 -12.41 0.19 -8.57
N THR A 88 -11.74 0.77 -9.57
CA THR A 88 -12.24 0.92 -10.94
C THR A 88 -11.42 0.03 -11.86
N VAL A 89 -12.11 -0.82 -12.64
CA VAL A 89 -11.51 -1.66 -13.68
C VAL A 89 -12.01 -1.18 -15.05
N ASP A 90 -11.08 -0.77 -15.90
CA ASP A 90 -11.36 -0.42 -17.29
C ASP A 90 -10.69 -1.42 -18.23
N ILE A 91 -11.43 -1.83 -19.26
CA ILE A 91 -11.00 -2.78 -20.29
C ILE A 91 -11.28 -2.15 -21.65
N SER A 92 -10.23 -2.02 -22.45
CA SER A 92 -10.26 -1.44 -23.79
C SER A 92 -9.44 -2.27 -24.78
N PRO A 93 -9.93 -2.55 -26.00
CA PRO A 93 -11.27 -2.20 -26.52
C PRO A 93 -12.38 -3.02 -25.87
N ASP A 94 -13.64 -2.77 -26.25
CA ASP A 94 -14.76 -3.61 -25.80
C ASP A 94 -14.63 -5.03 -26.37
N VAL A 95 -14.44 -6.00 -25.47
CA VAL A 95 -14.14 -7.40 -25.85
C VAL A 95 -15.44 -8.20 -25.89
N THR A 96 -15.72 -8.78 -27.04
CA THR A 96 -16.84 -9.67 -27.28
C THR A 96 -16.35 -11.03 -27.73
N VAL A 97 -17.27 -12.01 -27.83
CA VAL A 97 -16.94 -13.35 -28.33
C VAL A 97 -16.38 -13.35 -29.76
N THR A 98 -16.67 -12.30 -30.55
CA THR A 98 -16.22 -12.15 -31.93
C THR A 98 -14.95 -11.29 -32.08
N THR A 99 -14.37 -10.78 -30.99
CA THR A 99 -13.12 -10.01 -31.07
C THR A 99 -12.03 -10.89 -31.70
N PRO A 100 -11.34 -10.44 -32.74
CA PRO A 100 -10.34 -11.25 -33.45
C PRO A 100 -9.14 -11.62 -32.58
N PRO A 101 -8.56 -12.83 -32.74
CA PRO A 101 -7.22 -13.15 -32.24
C PRO A 101 -6.19 -12.13 -32.75
N GLY A 102 -5.16 -11.83 -31.96
CA GLY A 102 -4.17 -10.81 -32.29
C GLY A 102 -4.54 -9.39 -31.85
N THR A 103 -5.77 -9.17 -31.35
CA THR A 103 -6.18 -7.84 -30.84
C THR A 103 -5.48 -7.53 -29.51
N PRO A 104 -4.76 -6.40 -29.37
CA PRO A 104 -4.21 -5.98 -28.09
C PRO A 104 -5.32 -5.48 -27.18
N ILE A 105 -5.45 -6.08 -26.00
CA ILE A 105 -6.41 -5.71 -24.96
C ILE A 105 -5.64 -5.09 -23.80
N THR A 106 -6.06 -3.90 -23.40
CA THR A 106 -5.51 -3.13 -22.29
C THR A 106 -6.49 -3.18 -21.13
N VAL A 107 -6.00 -3.59 -19.96
CA VAL A 107 -6.74 -3.54 -18.71
C VAL A 107 -6.06 -2.55 -17.77
N THR A 108 -6.82 -1.56 -17.32
CA THR A 108 -6.36 -0.55 -16.36
C THR A 108 -7.18 -0.68 -15.08
N VAL A 109 -6.50 -0.85 -13.94
CA VAL A 109 -7.13 -0.99 -12.63
C VAL A 109 -6.64 0.12 -11.74
N SER A 110 -7.55 0.83 -11.08
CA SER A 110 -7.21 1.96 -10.22
C SER A 110 -8.02 1.99 -8.93
N ALA A 111 -7.43 2.55 -7.88
CA ALA A 111 -8.08 2.71 -6.58
C ALA A 111 -7.52 3.92 -5.85
N ALA A 112 -8.36 4.57 -5.04
CA ALA A 112 -7.91 5.62 -4.13
C ALA A 112 -7.09 5.01 -2.99
N ALA A 113 -5.92 5.58 -2.71
CA ALA A 113 -5.05 5.12 -1.63
C ALA A 113 -5.70 5.27 -0.25
N THR A 114 -6.55 6.29 -0.08
CA THR A 114 -7.26 6.54 1.18
C THR A 114 -8.21 5.42 1.57
N SER A 115 -8.87 4.82 0.58
CA SER A 115 -9.83 3.73 0.81
C SER A 115 -9.14 2.41 1.18
N ASN A 116 -7.81 2.30 1.01
CA ASN A 116 -7.09 1.02 1.03
C ASN A 116 -5.76 1.08 1.82
N SER A 117 -5.57 2.06 2.71
CA SER A 117 -4.36 2.20 3.54
C SER A 117 -4.69 2.29 5.03
N ILE A 118 -3.82 1.75 5.88
CA ILE A 118 -3.97 1.71 7.34
C ILE A 118 -2.91 2.62 7.98
N GLY A 119 -3.34 3.66 8.69
CA GLY A 119 -2.44 4.56 9.43
C GLY A 119 -2.64 6.04 9.08
N PRO A 120 -1.68 6.91 9.44
CA PRO A 120 -1.73 8.31 9.07
C PRO A 120 -1.70 8.46 7.54
N GLN A 121 -2.67 9.16 6.95
CA GLN A 121 -2.81 9.28 5.48
C GLN A 121 -2.38 10.65 4.95
N TRP A 122 -1.51 11.32 5.67
CA TRP A 122 -0.96 12.63 5.34
C TRP A 122 -0.29 12.73 3.97
N TYR A 123 0.43 11.70 3.50
CA TYR A 123 1.19 11.77 2.24
C TYR A 123 0.37 11.32 1.03
N PHE A 124 -0.40 10.23 1.12
CA PHE A 124 -1.17 9.70 -0.02
C PHE A 124 -2.68 10.00 -0.01
N LYS A 125 -3.17 10.94 0.81
CA LYS A 125 -4.63 11.23 0.92
C LYS A 125 -5.36 11.50 -0.40
N ASP A 126 -4.72 12.14 -1.36
CA ASP A 126 -5.36 12.50 -2.63
C ASP A 126 -4.83 11.65 -3.81
N ALA A 127 -4.07 10.60 -3.51
CA ALA A 127 -3.44 9.77 -4.52
C ALA A 127 -4.37 8.65 -5.01
N THR A 128 -4.61 8.62 -6.32
CA THR A 128 -5.17 7.44 -7.00
C THR A 128 -4.03 6.61 -7.57
N MET A 129 -3.93 5.37 -7.13
CA MET A 129 -2.97 4.41 -7.68
C MET A 129 -3.62 3.65 -8.82
N ALA A 130 -2.90 3.49 -9.93
CA ALA A 130 -3.38 2.75 -11.08
C ALA A 130 -2.29 1.80 -11.59
N ALA A 131 -2.68 0.63 -12.10
CA ALA A 131 -1.81 -0.31 -12.78
C ALA A 131 -2.44 -0.74 -14.11
N GLN A 132 -1.61 -1.11 -15.07
CA GLN A 132 -2.05 -1.47 -16.41
C GLN A 132 -1.34 -2.74 -16.88
N ALA A 133 -2.08 -3.61 -17.55
CA ALA A 133 -1.56 -4.76 -18.27
C ALA A 133 -2.10 -4.76 -19.70
N VAL A 134 -1.25 -5.11 -20.66
CA VAL A 134 -1.63 -5.25 -22.07
C VAL A 134 -1.30 -6.66 -22.51
N MET A 135 -2.29 -7.37 -23.05
CA MET A 135 -2.14 -8.73 -23.57
C MET A 135 -2.84 -8.86 -24.91
N VAL A 136 -2.33 -9.76 -25.76
CA VAL A 136 -2.90 -10.02 -27.08
C VAL A 136 -3.92 -11.15 -26.97
N ARG A 137 -5.08 -10.98 -27.61
CA ARG A 137 -6.13 -12.00 -27.69
C ARG A 137 -5.62 -13.27 -28.41
N LEU A 138 -5.94 -14.43 -27.82
CA LEU A 138 -5.61 -15.76 -28.34
C LEU A 138 -6.58 -16.24 -29.42
#